data_AF-A0A522QP54-F1
#
_entry.id   AF-A0A522QP54-F1
#
_cell.length_a   1.000
_cell.length_b   1.000
_cell.length_c   1.000
_cell.angle_alpha   90.00
_cell.angle_beta   90.00
_cell.angle_gamma   90.00
#
_symmetry.space_group_name_H-M   'P 1'
#
loop_
_entity.id
_entity.type
_entity.pdbx_description
1 polymer ?
#
loop_
_entity_poly.entity_id
_entity_poly.type
_entity_poly.pdbx_seq_one_letter_code
_entity_poly.pdbx_strand_id
1 'polypeptide(L)'
;MTSERILTAVAWPYANGPRHIGHVAGFGVPSDVFARYQRMAGNRVLMVSGTDEHGTPIQVQADAEGVSPRELADRNALLIAKDLQHLGLSYDLFTRTTTTNHYAIAQEIFLGLLANGYIFPEKQLGAISPSTGRTLPDRYIEGTCPICGYESARGDQCDNCGNQLDPTDLIRPRSRINGETPRFVETEQMMLDLPAFADVLAEWLKKQTHWRPNVQKFSLNLLADLKPRAYTRDLEWGIPVPLDGWRDRTDKSIYVWFDAVVGY
;
A
#
# COMPACT_ATOMS: atom_id res chain seq x y z
N MET A 1 -18.03 -30.48 20.99
CA MET A 1 -17.35 -29.19 20.80
C MET A 1 -18.17 -28.39 19.80
N THR A 2 -18.53 -27.15 20.13
CA THR A 2 -19.25 -26.27 19.19
C THR A 2 -18.27 -25.81 18.11
N SER A 3 -18.62 -26.01 16.85
CA SER A 3 -17.80 -25.60 15.69
C SER A 3 -17.72 -24.07 15.63
N GLU A 4 -16.51 -23.51 15.64
CA GLU A 4 -16.28 -22.06 15.50
C GLU A 4 -16.23 -21.63 14.03
N ARG A 5 -16.49 -20.35 13.76
CA ARG A 5 -16.28 -19.73 12.44
C ARG A 5 -15.00 -18.90 12.49
N ILE A 6 -14.03 -19.22 11.65
CA ILE A 6 -12.68 -18.64 11.67
C ILE A 6 -12.37 -18.01 10.31
N LEU A 7 -12.01 -16.73 10.32
CA LEU A 7 -11.44 -16.03 9.16
C LEU A 7 -9.92 -16.05 9.25
N THR A 8 -9.26 -16.60 8.24
CA THR A 8 -7.80 -16.55 8.07
C THR A 8 -7.48 -15.60 6.91
N ALA A 9 -7.21 -14.33 7.23
CA ALA A 9 -6.85 -13.30 6.26
C ALA A 9 -5.33 -13.27 6.04
N VAL A 10 -4.88 -13.67 4.85
CA VAL A 10 -3.46 -13.81 4.52
C VAL A 10 -2.98 -12.63 3.70
N ALA A 11 -1.85 -12.03 4.10
CA ALA A 11 -1.21 -10.89 3.43
C ALA A 11 -1.22 -11.03 1.90
N TRP A 12 -1.68 -9.97 1.22
CA TRP A 12 -1.79 -9.91 -0.23
C TRP A 12 -0.39 -9.83 -0.85
N PRO A 13 0.07 -10.82 -1.62
CA PRO A 13 1.27 -10.67 -2.44
C PRO A 13 1.12 -9.54 -3.46
N TYR A 14 2.08 -8.62 -3.44
CA TYR A 14 2.14 -7.51 -4.37
C TYR A 14 2.47 -7.98 -5.80
N ALA A 15 1.69 -7.57 -6.80
CA ALA A 15 1.69 -8.12 -8.16
C ALA A 15 2.75 -7.53 -9.10
N ASN A 16 3.92 -7.15 -8.59
CA ASN A 16 5.01 -6.58 -9.38
C ASN A 16 6.09 -7.59 -9.79
N GLY A 17 5.90 -8.88 -9.49
CA GLY A 17 6.84 -9.92 -9.86
C GLY A 17 6.65 -11.25 -9.13
N PRO A 18 7.49 -12.25 -9.43
CA PRO A 18 7.38 -13.59 -8.86
C PRO A 18 7.60 -13.61 -7.35
N ARG A 19 7.08 -14.65 -6.69
CA ARG A 19 7.33 -14.88 -5.25
C ARG A 19 8.60 -15.70 -5.06
N HIS A 20 9.14 -15.61 -3.85
CA HIS A 20 10.35 -16.31 -3.42
C HIS A 20 10.11 -17.01 -2.09
N ILE A 21 11.04 -17.85 -1.64
CA ILE A 21 10.87 -18.69 -0.45
C ILE A 21 10.55 -17.90 0.83
N GLY A 22 11.04 -16.66 0.96
CA GLY A 22 10.64 -15.77 2.06
C GLY A 22 9.14 -15.50 2.14
N HIS A 23 8.42 -15.40 1.02
CA HIS A 23 6.96 -15.24 1.00
C HIS A 23 6.25 -16.53 1.42
N VAL A 24 6.77 -17.67 0.95
CA VAL A 24 6.28 -19.00 1.31
C VAL A 24 6.42 -19.25 2.82
N ALA A 25 7.60 -18.97 3.38
CA ALA A 25 7.88 -19.11 4.80
C ALA A 25 7.19 -18.04 5.65
N GLY A 26 6.98 -16.83 5.11
CA GLY A 26 6.42 -15.69 5.83
C GLY A 26 4.91 -15.75 6.00
N PHE A 27 4.17 -15.90 4.90
CA PHE A 27 2.70 -15.93 4.95
C PHE A 27 2.11 -17.24 4.40
N GLY A 28 2.70 -17.83 3.36
CA GLY A 28 2.08 -18.94 2.62
C GLY A 28 1.84 -20.18 3.48
N VAL A 29 2.92 -20.86 3.86
CA VAL A 29 2.85 -22.11 4.64
C VAL A 29 2.27 -21.90 6.05
N PRO A 30 2.66 -20.86 6.83
CA PRO A 30 2.13 -20.69 8.17
C PRO A 30 0.60 -20.53 8.22
N SER A 31 0.04 -19.75 7.29
CA SER A 31 -1.42 -19.53 7.24
C SER A 31 -2.18 -20.79 6.80
N ASP A 32 -1.63 -21.53 5.84
CA ASP A 32 -2.22 -22.79 5.36
C ASP A 32 -2.20 -23.89 6.43
N VAL A 33 -1.10 -24.03 7.17
CA VAL A 33 -0.99 -24.97 8.30
C VAL A 33 -2.04 -24.64 9.36
N PHE A 34 -2.20 -23.36 9.72
CA PHE A 34 -3.22 -22.93 10.67
C PHE A 34 -4.64 -23.24 10.19
N ALA A 35 -4.96 -22.90 8.93
CA ALA A 35 -6.28 -23.16 8.36
C ALA A 35 -6.60 -24.66 8.32
N ARG A 36 -5.65 -25.50 7.90
CA ARG A 36 -5.80 -26.96 7.89
C ARG A 36 -6.01 -27.53 9.29
N TYR A 37 -5.20 -27.10 10.26
CA TYR A 37 -5.38 -27.52 11.65
C TYR A 37 -6.78 -27.18 12.17
N GLN A 38 -7.25 -25.95 11.93
CA GLN A 38 -8.56 -25.52 12.38
C GLN A 38 -9.70 -26.30 11.71
N ARG A 39 -9.59 -26.59 10.41
CA ARG A 39 -10.53 -27.48 9.72
C ARG A 39 -10.54 -28.89 10.33
N MET A 40 -9.37 -29.46 10.62
CA MET A 40 -9.23 -30.78 11.27
C MET A 40 -9.80 -30.81 12.69
N ALA A 41 -9.72 -29.68 13.41
CA ALA A 41 -10.32 -29.51 14.73
C ALA A 41 -11.86 -29.40 14.70
N GLY A 42 -12.47 -29.37 13.51
CA GLY A 42 -13.92 -29.28 13.32
C GLY A 42 -14.46 -27.85 13.20
N ASN A 43 -13.58 -26.85 13.03
CA ASN A 43 -13.99 -25.46 12.82
C ASN A 43 -14.30 -25.18 11.35
N ARG A 44 -15.17 -24.20 11.11
CA ARG A 44 -15.50 -23.68 9.78
C ARG A 44 -14.55 -22.54 9.45
N VAL A 45 -13.56 -22.82 8.62
CA VAL A 45 -12.52 -21.87 8.24
C VAL A 45 -12.83 -21.26 6.88
N LEU A 46 -12.66 -19.94 6.77
CA LEU A 46 -12.58 -19.20 5.52
C LEU A 46 -11.19 -18.59 5.43
N MET A 47 -10.31 -19.14 4.59
CA MET A 47 -8.96 -18.66 4.34
C MET A 47 -8.93 -17.86 3.04
N VAL A 48 -8.66 -16.56 3.15
CA VAL A 48 -8.76 -15.61 2.03
C VAL A 48 -7.46 -14.85 1.80
N SER A 49 -7.22 -14.51 0.55
CA SER A 49 -6.14 -13.62 0.12
C SER A 49 -6.41 -13.14 -1.30
N GLY A 50 -5.41 -12.55 -1.93
CA GLY A 50 -5.45 -12.16 -3.32
C GLY A 50 -4.16 -11.46 -3.73
N THR A 51 -4.20 -10.75 -4.84
CA THR A 51 -3.09 -9.95 -5.32
C THR A 51 -3.34 -8.45 -5.13
N ASP A 52 -2.38 -7.79 -4.47
CA ASP A 52 -2.35 -6.33 -4.35
C ASP A 52 -1.71 -5.78 -5.63
N GLU A 53 -2.49 -5.00 -6.36
CA GLU A 53 -2.24 -4.70 -7.76
C GLU A 53 -2.14 -3.21 -8.06
N HIS A 54 -2.34 -2.32 -7.10
CA HIS A 54 -2.25 -0.87 -7.31
C HIS A 54 -0.90 -0.29 -6.86
N GLY A 55 -0.68 1.00 -7.11
CA GLY A 55 0.47 1.72 -6.56
C GLY A 55 1.62 1.92 -7.57
N THR A 56 2.51 2.85 -7.23
CA THR A 56 3.59 3.29 -8.12
C THR A 56 4.54 2.18 -8.57
N PRO A 57 4.92 1.19 -7.73
CA PRO A 57 5.85 0.16 -8.19
C PRO A 57 5.29 -0.72 -9.33
N ILE A 58 3.98 -0.92 -9.44
CA ILE A 58 3.36 -1.60 -10.61
C ILE A 58 3.52 -0.74 -11.86
N GLN A 59 3.22 0.55 -11.77
CA GLN A 59 3.38 1.48 -12.90
C GLN A 59 4.84 1.53 -13.39
N VAL A 60 5.79 1.67 -12.47
CA VAL A 60 7.22 1.75 -12.81
C VAL A 60 7.71 0.47 -13.48
N GLN A 61 7.28 -0.69 -12.99
CA GLN A 61 7.63 -1.96 -13.61
C GLN A 61 6.96 -2.13 -14.99
N ALA A 62 5.72 -1.68 -15.15
CA ALA A 62 5.00 -1.73 -16.42
C ALA A 62 5.65 -0.83 -17.47
N ASP A 63 6.02 0.39 -17.09
CA ASP A 63 6.77 1.33 -17.93
C ASP A 63 8.13 0.74 -18.36
N ALA A 64 8.86 0.10 -17.43
CA ALA A 64 10.15 -0.54 -17.72
C ALA A 64 10.03 -1.73 -18.70
N GLU A 65 8.90 -2.41 -18.71
CA GLU A 65 8.60 -3.52 -19.63
C GLU A 65 7.89 -3.11 -20.91
N GLY A 66 7.47 -1.84 -21.02
CA GLY A 66 6.71 -1.33 -22.16
C GLY A 66 5.30 -1.92 -22.29
N VAL A 67 4.67 -2.29 -21.16
CA VAL A 67 3.30 -2.82 -21.10
C VAL A 67 2.42 -1.93 -20.23
N SER A 68 1.10 -2.10 -20.29
CA SER A 68 0.22 -1.41 -19.35
C SER A 68 0.31 -2.00 -17.94
N PRO A 69 0.05 -1.20 -16.88
CA PRO A 69 -0.05 -1.69 -15.50
C PRO A 69 -1.05 -2.84 -15.35
N ARG A 70 -2.14 -2.80 -16.12
CA ARG A 70 -3.17 -3.83 -16.15
C ARG A 70 -2.61 -5.16 -16.68
N GLU A 71 -1.91 -5.13 -17.81
CA GLU A 71 -1.29 -6.33 -18.39
C GLU A 71 -0.23 -6.94 -17.45
N LEU A 72 0.58 -6.10 -16.81
CA LEU A 72 1.56 -6.54 -15.81
C LEU A 72 0.87 -7.22 -14.62
N ALA A 73 -0.16 -6.59 -14.06
CA ALA A 73 -0.93 -7.11 -12.94
C ALA A 73 -1.64 -8.42 -13.32
N ASP A 74 -2.28 -8.50 -14.49
CA ASP A 74 -2.93 -9.72 -14.99
C ASP A 74 -1.96 -10.90 -15.11
N ARG A 75 -0.78 -10.66 -15.71
CA ARG A 75 0.26 -11.67 -15.87
C ARG A 75 0.78 -12.16 -14.51
N ASN A 76 1.12 -11.24 -13.63
CA ASN A 76 1.72 -11.56 -12.34
C ASN A 76 0.70 -12.18 -11.38
N ALA A 77 -0.56 -11.74 -11.40
CA ALA A 77 -1.61 -12.34 -10.59
C ALA A 77 -1.84 -13.81 -10.96
N LEU A 78 -1.86 -14.13 -12.26
CA LEU A 78 -1.97 -15.51 -12.73
C LEU A 78 -0.77 -16.36 -12.30
N LEU A 79 0.45 -15.82 -12.41
CA LEU A 79 1.67 -16.50 -11.98
C LEU A 79 1.64 -16.80 -10.48
N ILE A 80 1.36 -15.79 -9.65
CA ILE A 80 1.29 -15.91 -8.20
C ILE A 80 0.24 -16.94 -7.78
N ALA A 81 -0.96 -16.86 -8.35
CA ALA A 81 -2.03 -17.81 -8.04
C ALA A 81 -1.63 -19.26 -8.38
N LYS A 82 -1.00 -19.48 -9.55
CA LYS A 82 -0.50 -20.80 -9.94
C LYS A 82 0.59 -21.32 -9.02
N ASP A 83 1.56 -20.48 -8.66
CA ASP A 83 2.66 -20.87 -7.77
C ASP A 83 2.15 -21.29 -6.39
N LEU A 84 1.24 -20.51 -5.80
CA LEU A 84 0.63 -20.82 -4.52
C LEU A 84 -0.27 -22.06 -4.58
N GLN A 85 -0.98 -22.27 -5.69
CA GLN A 85 -1.77 -23.47 -5.92
C GLN A 85 -0.88 -24.72 -6.07
N HIS A 86 0.20 -24.65 -6.85
CA HIS A 86 1.14 -25.75 -7.05
C HIS A 86 1.88 -26.13 -5.77
N LEU A 87 2.12 -25.16 -4.87
CA LEU A 87 2.63 -25.43 -3.53
C LEU A 87 1.62 -26.18 -2.64
N GLY A 88 0.34 -26.20 -3.03
CA GLY A 88 -0.72 -26.88 -2.30
C GLY A 88 -1.42 -26.01 -1.26
N LEU A 89 -1.33 -24.69 -1.35
CA LEU A 89 -2.05 -23.79 -0.43
C LEU A 89 -3.57 -23.90 -0.65
N SER A 90 -4.32 -23.89 0.44
CA SER A 90 -5.76 -24.23 0.49
C SER A 90 -6.66 -23.02 0.75
N TYR A 91 -6.44 -21.94 -0.01
CA TYR A 91 -7.32 -20.77 0.00
C TYR A 91 -8.76 -21.15 -0.39
N ASP A 92 -9.73 -20.64 0.36
CA ASP A 92 -11.15 -20.72 0.00
C ASP A 92 -11.53 -19.64 -1.02
N LEU A 93 -10.86 -18.49 -0.97
CA LEU A 93 -10.95 -17.42 -1.96
C LEU A 93 -9.58 -16.79 -2.17
N PHE A 94 -9.15 -16.70 -3.43
CA PHE A 94 -7.98 -15.94 -3.85
C PHE A 94 -8.41 -14.96 -4.94
N THR A 95 -8.52 -13.67 -4.59
CA THR A 95 -9.09 -12.63 -5.46
C THR A 95 -8.05 -11.59 -5.88
N ARG A 96 -8.50 -10.44 -6.39
CA ARG A 96 -7.68 -9.37 -6.95
C ARG A 96 -8.22 -8.02 -6.50
N THR A 97 -7.32 -7.07 -6.25
CA THR A 97 -7.70 -5.68 -5.92
C THR A 97 -8.19 -4.90 -7.15
N THR A 98 -7.96 -5.37 -8.38
CA THR A 98 -8.52 -4.77 -9.61
C THR A 98 -9.93 -5.25 -9.96
N THR A 99 -10.75 -5.61 -8.97
CA THR A 99 -12.14 -6.05 -9.19
C THR A 99 -13.12 -4.90 -9.02
N THR A 100 -14.26 -4.96 -9.71
CA THR A 100 -15.33 -3.97 -9.57
C THR A 100 -15.86 -3.88 -8.14
N ASN A 101 -15.96 -5.02 -7.45
CA ASN A 101 -16.38 -5.07 -6.05
C ASN A 101 -15.39 -4.32 -5.14
N HIS A 102 -14.08 -4.59 -5.28
CA HIS A 102 -13.05 -3.91 -4.50
C HIS A 102 -13.11 -2.40 -4.68
N TYR A 103 -13.26 -1.94 -5.92
CA TYR A 103 -13.39 -0.52 -6.25
C TYR A 103 -14.60 0.10 -5.56
N ALA A 104 -15.76 -0.55 -5.62
CA ALA A 104 -16.98 -0.05 -5.00
C ALA A 104 -16.85 0.06 -3.47
N ILE A 105 -16.34 -0.97 -2.80
CA ILE A 105 -16.21 -0.98 -1.34
C ILE A 105 -15.16 0.02 -0.85
N ALA A 106 -14.00 0.13 -1.53
CA ALA A 106 -12.98 1.11 -1.17
C ALA A 106 -13.49 2.55 -1.30
N GLN A 107 -14.26 2.84 -2.35
CA GLN A 107 -14.91 4.14 -2.54
C GLN A 107 -16.00 4.40 -1.50
N GLU A 108 -16.79 3.39 -1.13
CA GLU A 108 -17.81 3.51 -0.09
C GLU A 108 -17.19 3.85 1.27
N ILE A 109 -16.12 3.15 1.66
CA ILE A 109 -15.39 3.44 2.91
C ILE A 109 -14.81 4.85 2.90
N PHE A 110 -14.19 5.26 1.79
CA PHE A 110 -13.67 6.61 1.64
C PHE A 110 -14.75 7.68 1.82
N LEU A 111 -15.90 7.52 1.15
CA LEU A 111 -17.03 8.45 1.26
C LEU A 111 -17.62 8.46 2.67
N GLY A 112 -17.69 7.31 3.32
CA GLY A 112 -18.13 7.19 4.71
C GLY A 112 -17.21 7.94 5.67
N LEU A 113 -15.89 7.77 5.56
CA LEU A 113 -14.90 8.47 6.38
C LEU A 113 -14.96 10.00 6.15
N LEU A 114 -15.12 10.43 4.89
CA LEU A 114 -15.28 11.83 4.55
C LEU A 114 -16.57 12.42 5.14
N ALA A 115 -17.70 11.75 4.98
CA ALA A 115 -18.99 12.22 5.50
C ALA A 115 -19.00 12.35 7.04
N ASN A 116 -18.17 11.56 7.74
CA ASN A 116 -17.99 11.64 9.19
C ASN A 116 -16.88 12.60 9.64
N GLY A 117 -16.26 13.35 8.71
CA GLY A 117 -15.27 14.37 9.04
C GLY A 117 -13.86 13.85 9.35
N TYR A 118 -13.57 12.58 9.08
CA TYR A 118 -12.24 11.99 9.30
C TYR A 118 -11.30 12.18 8.11
N ILE A 119 -11.81 12.63 6.98
CA ILE A 119 -11.01 12.96 5.80
C ILE A 119 -11.13 14.45 5.50
N PHE A 120 -10.00 15.12 5.32
CA PHE A 120 -9.93 16.57 5.04
C PHE A 120 -8.91 16.88 3.94
N PRO A 121 -9.09 17.95 3.14
CA PRO A 121 -8.12 18.33 2.12
C PRO A 121 -6.91 19.04 2.74
N GLU A 122 -5.71 18.76 2.21
CA GLU A 122 -4.47 19.45 2.56
C GLU A 122 -3.64 19.68 1.30
N LYS A 123 -3.08 20.88 1.16
CA LYS A 123 -2.17 21.23 0.07
C LYS A 123 -0.74 20.90 0.46
N GLN A 124 -0.01 20.23 -0.43
CA GLN A 124 1.37 19.83 -0.25
C GLN A 124 2.17 20.12 -1.53
N LEU A 125 3.49 20.22 -1.41
CA LEU A 125 4.37 20.28 -2.58
C LEU A 125 4.68 18.86 -3.05
N GLY A 126 4.37 18.59 -4.32
CA GLY A 126 4.72 17.34 -4.99
C GLY A 126 5.73 17.59 -6.11
N ALA A 127 6.61 16.62 -6.35
CA ALA A 127 7.54 16.65 -7.47
C ALA A 127 6.93 15.98 -8.70
N ILE A 128 7.03 16.62 -9.86
CA ILE A 128 6.59 16.05 -11.14
C ILE A 128 7.73 16.02 -12.16
N SER A 129 7.70 15.06 -13.09
CA SER A 129 8.56 15.06 -14.26
C SER A 129 8.05 16.08 -15.28
N PRO A 130 8.88 17.03 -15.75
CA PRO A 130 8.46 18.03 -16.72
C PRO A 130 8.00 17.47 -18.06
N SER A 131 8.63 16.41 -18.56
CA SER A 131 8.30 15.82 -19.87
C SER A 131 7.04 14.96 -19.86
N THR A 132 6.78 14.23 -18.77
CA THR A 132 5.65 13.30 -18.68
C THR A 132 4.45 13.89 -17.92
N GLY A 133 4.65 14.94 -17.13
CA GLY A 133 3.64 15.51 -16.23
C GLY A 133 3.32 14.66 -15.01
N ARG A 134 3.92 13.47 -14.88
CA ARG A 134 3.64 12.51 -13.81
C ARG A 134 4.37 12.85 -12.52
N THR A 135 3.77 12.51 -11.39
CA THR A 135 4.40 12.64 -10.08
C THR A 135 5.56 11.67 -9.91
N LEU A 136 6.65 12.17 -9.34
CA LEU A 136 7.85 11.43 -8.99
C LEU A 136 7.84 11.17 -7.48
N PRO A 137 7.70 9.92 -7.03
CA PRO A 137 7.89 9.61 -5.63
C PRO A 137 9.32 9.94 -5.19
N ASP A 138 9.47 10.38 -3.94
CA ASP A 138 10.72 10.85 -3.33
C ASP A 138 11.90 9.90 -3.58
N ARG A 139 11.65 8.59 -3.52
CA ARG A 139 12.67 7.54 -3.74
C ARG A 139 13.22 7.49 -5.17
N TYR A 140 12.46 8.01 -6.14
CA TYR A 140 12.89 8.15 -7.54
C TYR A 140 13.47 9.53 -7.84
N ILE A 141 13.63 10.37 -6.82
CA ILE A 141 14.38 11.62 -6.92
C ILE A 141 15.71 11.40 -6.24
N GLU A 142 16.80 11.72 -6.93
CA GLU A 142 18.14 11.70 -6.37
C GLU A 142 18.81 13.05 -6.58
N GLY A 143 19.77 13.37 -5.73
CA GLY A 143 20.49 14.64 -5.80
C GLY A 143 21.67 14.67 -4.84
N THR A 144 22.33 15.81 -4.77
CA THR A 144 23.41 16.03 -3.82
C THR A 144 22.82 16.33 -2.43
N CYS A 145 23.24 15.55 -1.42
CA CYS A 145 22.85 15.73 -0.03
C CYS A 145 23.27 17.12 0.47
N PRO A 146 22.35 17.96 0.99
CA PRO A 146 22.70 19.29 1.48
C PRO A 146 23.53 19.26 2.77
N ILE A 147 23.53 18.13 3.49
CA ILE A 147 24.20 17.98 4.79
C ILE A 147 25.65 17.53 4.61
N CYS A 148 25.90 16.49 3.81
CA CYS A 148 27.22 15.85 3.71
C CYS A 148 27.82 15.85 2.29
N GLY A 149 27.14 16.44 1.30
CA GLY A 149 27.63 16.53 -0.08
C GLY A 149 27.58 15.25 -0.91
N TYR A 150 26.94 14.17 -0.42
CA TYR A 150 26.82 12.92 -1.18
C TYR A 150 25.96 13.08 -2.43
N GLU A 151 26.50 12.83 -3.62
CA GLU A 151 25.88 13.22 -4.92
C GLU A 151 24.67 12.41 -5.38
N SER A 152 24.38 11.31 -4.69
CA SER A 152 23.30 10.37 -5.01
C SER A 152 22.40 10.09 -3.80
N ALA A 153 22.18 11.10 -2.96
CA ALA A 153 21.20 11.00 -1.90
C ALA A 153 19.79 10.91 -2.50
N ARG A 154 18.95 10.05 -1.90
CA ARG A 154 17.56 9.89 -2.31
C ARG A 154 16.71 10.99 -1.68
N GLY A 155 15.58 11.31 -2.30
CA GLY A 155 14.66 12.33 -1.81
C GLY A 155 14.12 12.05 -0.42
N ASP A 156 14.06 10.78 0.01
CA ASP A 156 13.59 10.36 1.32
C ASP A 156 14.72 10.19 2.37
N GLN A 157 15.96 9.91 1.93
CA GLN A 157 17.07 9.60 2.82
C GLN A 157 18.43 9.71 2.11
N CYS A 158 19.43 10.23 2.82
CA CYS A 158 20.83 10.12 2.41
C CYS A 158 21.43 8.78 2.89
N ASP A 159 21.76 7.89 1.96
CA ASP A 159 22.37 6.59 2.30
C ASP A 159 23.80 6.71 2.88
N ASN A 160 24.46 7.87 2.73
CA ASN A 160 25.81 8.11 3.26
C ASN A 160 25.81 8.60 4.72
N CYS A 161 24.97 9.58 5.08
CA CYS A 161 24.93 10.14 6.44
C CYS A 161 23.71 9.68 7.26
N GLY A 162 22.81 8.90 6.68
CA GLY A 162 21.64 8.32 7.34
C GLY A 162 20.48 9.28 7.60
N ASN A 163 20.66 10.59 7.42
CA ASN A 163 19.63 11.60 7.65
C ASN A 163 18.46 11.45 6.67
N GLN A 164 17.24 11.65 7.17
CA GLN A 164 16.04 11.84 6.36
C GLN A 164 16.12 13.19 5.65
N LEU A 165 15.65 13.22 4.40
CA LEU A 165 15.62 14.41 3.56
C LEU A 165 14.20 14.61 3.03
N ASP A 166 13.92 15.83 2.59
CA ASP A 166 12.82 16.10 1.67
C ASP A 166 13.41 16.25 0.25
N PRO A 167 12.74 15.77 -0.83
CA PRO A 167 13.20 16.01 -2.18
C PRO A 167 13.44 17.49 -2.52
N THR A 168 12.73 18.43 -1.88
CA THR A 168 12.93 19.87 -2.07
C THR A 168 14.28 20.36 -1.54
N ASP A 169 14.89 19.63 -0.60
CA ASP A 169 16.16 20.01 0.04
C ASP A 169 17.37 19.53 -0.76
N LEU A 170 17.17 18.62 -1.72
CA LEU A 170 18.25 18.08 -2.54
C LEU A 170 18.87 19.18 -3.42
N ILE A 171 20.19 19.25 -3.43
CA ILE A 171 20.92 20.11 -4.36
C ILE A 171 20.98 19.40 -5.72
N ARG A 172 20.54 20.08 -6.78
CA ARG A 172 20.45 19.53 -8.15
C ARG A 172 19.64 18.22 -8.19
N PRO A 173 18.34 18.26 -7.82
CA PRO A 173 17.50 17.08 -7.86
C PRO A 173 17.32 16.63 -9.31
N ARG A 174 17.34 15.32 -9.52
CA ARG A 174 17.13 14.66 -10.81
C ARG A 174 16.31 13.39 -10.62
N SER A 175 15.49 13.08 -11.61
CA SER A 175 14.72 11.83 -11.66
C SER A 175 15.64 10.64 -11.94
N ARG A 176 15.51 9.58 -11.16
CA ARG A 176 16.18 8.28 -11.42
C ARG A 176 15.62 7.57 -12.64
N ILE A 177 14.44 7.96 -13.11
CA ILE A 177 13.75 7.32 -14.23
C ILE A 177 14.28 7.86 -15.57
N ASN A 178 14.42 9.19 -15.70
CA ASN A 178 14.76 9.84 -16.97
C ASN A 178 15.84 10.93 -16.87
N GLY A 179 16.39 11.20 -15.69
CA GLY A 179 17.49 12.15 -15.47
C GLY A 179 17.08 13.63 -15.44
N GLU A 180 15.82 13.96 -15.69
CA GLU A 180 15.34 15.34 -15.71
C GLU A 180 15.26 15.95 -14.30
N THR A 181 15.42 17.27 -14.21
CA THR A 181 15.17 18.02 -12.96
C THR A 181 13.67 18.04 -12.67
N PRO A 182 13.21 17.55 -11.51
CA PRO A 182 11.81 17.61 -11.13
C PRO A 182 11.30 19.05 -11.01
N ARG A 183 10.02 19.27 -11.35
CA ARG A 183 9.33 20.51 -11.03
C ARG A 183 8.47 20.30 -9.79
N PHE A 184 8.62 21.15 -8.79
CA PHE A 184 7.77 21.12 -7.61
C PHE A 184 6.49 21.92 -7.86
N VAL A 185 5.34 21.30 -7.63
CA VAL A 185 4.02 21.88 -7.85
C VAL A 185 3.16 21.67 -6.62
N GLU A 186 2.29 22.63 -6.32
CA GLU A 186 1.28 22.45 -5.28
C GLU A 186 0.25 21.42 -5.75
N THR A 187 -0.03 20.45 -4.90
CA THR A 187 -1.01 19.38 -5.13
C THR A 187 -1.88 19.23 -3.88
N GLU A 188 -3.18 19.06 -4.06
CA GLU A 188 -4.11 18.82 -2.96
C GLU A 188 -4.26 17.31 -2.74
N GLN A 189 -4.16 16.86 -1.50
CA GLN A 189 -4.39 15.48 -1.10
C GLN A 189 -5.51 15.42 -0.07
N MET A 190 -6.33 14.37 -0.12
CA MET A 190 -7.25 14.06 0.96
C MET A 190 -6.47 13.33 2.05
N MET A 191 -6.50 13.84 3.27
CA MET A 191 -5.78 13.32 4.43
C MET A 191 -6.76 12.60 5.35
N LEU A 192 -6.39 11.42 5.85
CA LEU A 192 -7.09 10.77 6.95
C LEU A 192 -6.53 11.26 8.28
N ASP A 193 -7.41 11.73 9.16
CA ASP A 193 -7.11 12.08 10.55
C ASP A 193 -6.93 10.82 11.40
N LEU A 194 -5.82 10.10 11.18
CA LEU A 194 -5.45 8.95 12.01
C LEU A 194 -5.39 9.26 13.52
N PRO A 195 -4.88 10.43 13.97
CA PRO A 195 -4.91 10.81 15.39
C PRO A 195 -6.29 10.70 16.03
N ALA A 196 -7.37 11.02 15.30
CA ALA A 196 -8.74 10.92 15.82
C ALA A 196 -9.14 9.50 16.25
N PHE A 197 -8.42 8.47 15.80
CA PHE A 197 -8.68 7.06 16.15
C PHE A 197 -7.74 6.52 17.25
N ALA A 198 -6.79 7.30 17.74
CA ALA A 198 -5.75 6.81 18.65
C ALA A 198 -6.32 6.17 19.92
N ASP A 199 -7.28 6.83 20.57
CA ASP A 199 -7.85 6.35 21.84
C ASP A 199 -8.65 5.06 21.67
N VAL A 200 -9.55 5.02 20.67
CA VAL A 200 -10.36 3.81 20.40
C VAL A 200 -9.50 2.63 19.97
N LEU A 201 -8.44 2.88 19.19
CA LEU A 201 -7.46 1.85 18.82
C LEU A 201 -6.67 1.38 20.04
N ALA A 202 -6.27 2.27 20.95
CA ALA A 202 -5.55 1.90 22.17
C ALA A 202 -6.40 0.99 23.06
N GLU A 203 -7.68 1.34 23.25
CA GLU A 203 -8.62 0.51 24.02
C GLU A 203 -8.84 -0.84 23.37
N TRP A 204 -9.00 -0.88 22.05
CA TRP A 204 -9.18 -2.14 21.32
C TRP A 204 -7.91 -3.01 21.37
N LEU A 205 -6.71 -2.44 21.18
CA LEU A 205 -5.44 -3.17 21.22
C LEU A 205 -5.14 -3.79 22.59
N LYS A 206 -5.48 -3.09 23.69
CA LYS A 206 -5.31 -3.62 25.06
C LYS A 206 -6.13 -4.88 25.31
N LYS A 207 -7.26 -5.05 24.61
CA LYS A 207 -8.13 -6.25 24.72
C LYS A 207 -7.57 -7.46 23.97
N GLN A 208 -6.60 -7.28 23.06
CA GLN A 208 -6.02 -8.36 22.25
C GLN A 208 -4.94 -9.17 23.00
N THR A 209 -5.31 -9.74 24.15
CA THR A 209 -4.39 -10.48 25.05
C THR A 209 -3.81 -11.75 24.43
N HIS A 210 -4.40 -12.24 23.32
CA HIS A 210 -3.95 -13.40 22.57
C HIS A 210 -2.84 -13.07 21.55
N TRP A 211 -2.53 -11.79 21.32
CA TRP A 211 -1.47 -11.39 20.39
C TRP A 211 -0.09 -11.61 20.98
N ARG A 212 0.91 -11.77 20.11
CA ARG A 212 2.31 -11.84 20.55
C ARG A 212 2.70 -10.54 21.27
N PRO A 213 3.38 -10.58 22.42
CA PRO A 213 3.68 -9.39 23.21
C PRO A 213 4.43 -8.28 22.45
N ASN A 214 5.33 -8.67 21.53
CA ASN A 214 6.08 -7.71 20.71
C ASN A 214 5.19 -6.98 19.70
N VAL A 215 4.20 -7.65 19.12
CA VAL A 215 3.23 -7.04 18.19
C VAL A 215 2.37 -6.03 18.94
N GLN A 216 1.80 -6.42 20.08
CA GLN A 216 0.95 -5.54 20.87
C GLN A 216 1.71 -4.28 21.35
N LYS A 217 2.93 -4.45 21.87
CA LYS A 217 3.78 -3.33 22.31
C LYS A 217 4.14 -2.39 21.16
N PHE A 218 4.53 -2.95 20.01
CA PHE A 218 4.85 -2.16 18.83
C PHE A 218 3.65 -1.33 18.37
N SER A 219 2.47 -1.95 18.25
CA SER A 219 1.24 -1.26 17.85
C SER A 219 0.85 -0.15 18.84
N LEU A 220 0.94 -0.40 20.15
CA LEU A 220 0.64 0.62 21.17
C LEU A 220 1.62 1.79 21.12
N ASN A 221 2.91 1.55 20.91
CA ASN A 221 3.91 2.61 20.77
C ASN A 221 3.65 3.46 19.53
N LEU A 222 3.25 2.84 18.42
CA LEU A 222 2.92 3.56 17.18
C LEU A 222 1.76 4.54 17.36
N LEU A 223 0.81 4.25 18.26
CA LEU A 223 -0.32 5.14 18.53
C LEU A 223 0.09 6.52 19.07
N ALA A 224 1.21 6.59 19.80
CA ALA A 224 1.70 7.84 20.39
C ALA A 224 2.15 8.86 19.32
N ASP A 225 2.56 8.38 18.14
CA ASP A 225 3.12 9.18 17.05
C ASP A 225 2.24 9.17 15.79
N LEU A 226 0.94 8.84 15.94
CA LEU A 226 0.02 8.94 14.81
C LEU A 226 -0.07 10.39 14.34
N LYS A 227 0.00 10.54 13.03
CA LYS A 227 -0.12 11.80 12.32
C LYS A 227 -1.11 11.59 11.17
N PRO A 228 -1.74 12.65 10.66
CA PRO A 228 -2.53 12.55 9.44
C PRO A 228 -1.72 11.89 8.31
N ARG A 229 -2.42 11.12 7.48
CA ARG A 229 -1.82 10.41 6.34
C ARG A 229 -2.62 10.70 5.10
N ALA A 230 -1.92 11.05 4.03
CA ALA A 230 -2.55 11.24 2.73
C ALA A 230 -3.23 9.94 2.27
N TYR A 231 -4.55 9.99 2.14
CA TYR A 231 -5.44 8.93 1.67
C TYR A 231 -5.49 8.85 0.16
N THR A 232 -5.19 9.95 -0.54
CA THR A 232 -5.05 9.98 -2.00
C THR A 232 -3.58 10.09 -2.41
N ARG A 233 -3.28 9.76 -3.67
CA ARG A 233 -1.98 10.00 -4.30
C ARG A 233 -2.17 10.52 -5.72
N ASP A 234 -1.15 11.25 -6.16
CA ASP A 234 -0.98 11.58 -7.57
C ASP A 234 -0.49 10.34 -8.35
N LEU A 235 -1.43 9.52 -8.82
CA LEU A 235 -1.14 8.25 -9.46
C LEU A 235 -2.24 7.86 -10.45
N GLU A 236 -1.83 7.49 -11.65
CA GLU A 236 -2.73 7.02 -12.72
C GLU A 236 -3.27 5.61 -12.46
N TRP A 237 -2.45 4.73 -11.88
CA TRP A 237 -2.80 3.34 -11.62
C TRP A 237 -3.28 3.10 -10.19
N GLY A 238 -4.59 3.21 -9.99
CA GLY A 238 -5.25 2.94 -8.71
C GLY A 238 -6.78 3.07 -8.80
N ILE A 239 -7.43 3.13 -7.64
CA ILE A 239 -8.89 3.33 -7.56
C ILE A 239 -9.20 4.84 -7.69
N PRO A 240 -10.04 5.26 -8.63
CA PRO A 240 -10.41 6.67 -8.79
C PRO A 240 -11.06 7.24 -7.53
N VAL A 241 -10.81 8.52 -7.25
CA VAL A 241 -11.36 9.23 -6.10
C VAL A 241 -12.80 9.70 -6.41
N PRO A 242 -13.83 9.28 -5.67
CA PRO A 242 -15.24 9.47 -6.06
C PRO A 242 -15.82 10.87 -5.73
N LEU A 243 -14.99 11.92 -5.71
CA LEU A 243 -15.40 13.29 -5.37
C LEU A 243 -15.78 14.12 -6.60
N ASP A 244 -16.74 15.02 -6.45
CA ASP A 244 -17.08 15.99 -7.50
C ASP A 244 -15.85 16.86 -7.81
N GLY A 245 -15.55 17.05 -9.10
CA GLY A 245 -14.32 17.71 -9.57
C GLY A 245 -13.07 16.82 -9.57
N TRP A 246 -13.12 15.62 -8.98
CA TRP A 246 -12.04 14.62 -9.01
C TRP A 246 -12.39 13.35 -9.78
N ARG A 247 -13.68 13.03 -9.97
CA ARG A 247 -14.11 11.81 -10.67
C ARG A 247 -13.52 11.64 -12.07
N ASP A 248 -13.36 12.73 -12.80
CA ASP A 248 -12.82 12.72 -14.16
C ASP A 248 -11.28 12.86 -14.18
N ARG A 249 -10.65 12.99 -13.01
CA ARG A 249 -9.19 13.07 -12.90
C ARG A 249 -8.58 11.69 -13.01
N THR A 250 -7.72 11.51 -14.01
CA THR A 250 -6.92 10.30 -14.18
C THR A 250 -5.61 10.36 -13.41
N ASP A 251 -5.26 11.51 -12.83
CA ASP A 251 -4.00 11.74 -12.12
C ASP A 251 -4.13 11.56 -10.60
N LYS A 252 -5.32 11.21 -10.08
CA LYS A 252 -5.58 11.03 -8.66
C LYS A 252 -6.22 9.67 -8.37
N SER A 253 -5.63 8.94 -7.43
CA SER A 253 -6.17 7.65 -6.96
C SER A 253 -6.19 7.56 -5.44
N ILE A 254 -7.05 6.71 -4.89
CA ILE A 254 -6.96 6.25 -3.50
C ILE A 254 -5.61 5.54 -3.33
N TYR A 255 -4.92 5.86 -2.24
CA TYR A 255 -3.60 5.35 -1.96
C TYR A 255 -3.64 3.88 -1.55
N VAL A 256 -2.71 3.10 -2.10
CA VAL A 256 -2.67 1.63 -1.95
C VAL A 256 -2.69 1.13 -0.49
N TRP A 257 -2.11 1.92 0.42
CA TRP A 257 -2.09 1.56 1.84
C TRP A 257 -3.48 1.54 2.49
N PHE A 258 -4.46 2.24 1.91
CA PHE A 258 -5.82 2.29 2.40
C PHE A 258 -6.74 1.30 1.70
N ASP A 259 -6.63 1.13 0.38
CA ASP A 259 -7.50 0.17 -0.32
C ASP A 259 -7.01 -1.28 -0.16
N ALA A 260 -5.70 -1.56 -0.07
CA ALA A 260 -5.21 -2.93 0.00
C ALA A 260 -5.76 -3.70 1.21
N VAL A 261 -5.94 -3.04 2.37
CA VAL A 261 -6.56 -3.67 3.55
C VAL A 261 -8.06 -3.91 3.38
N VAL A 262 -8.73 -3.12 2.53
CA VAL A 262 -10.15 -3.28 2.18
C VAL A 262 -10.39 -4.51 1.28
N GLY A 263 -9.32 -5.07 0.69
CA GLY A 263 -9.45 -6.25 -0.16
C GLY A 263 -9.97 -7.50 0.56
N TYR A 264 -9.77 -7.61 1.88
CA TYR A 264 -10.19 -8.76 2.70
C TYR A 264 -11.71 -8.80 2.93
#